data_AF-A0A165ZAX9-F1
#
_entry.id   AF-A0A165ZAX9-F1
#
_cell.length_a   1.000
_cell.length_b   1.000
_cell.length_c   1.000
_cell.angle_alpha   90.00
_cell.angle_beta   90.00
_cell.angle_gamma   90.00
#
_symmetry.space_group_name_H-M   'P 1'
#
loop_
_entity.id
_entity.type
_entity.pdbx_description
1 polymer ?
#
loop_
_entity_poly.entity_id
_entity_poly.type
_entity_poly.pdbx_seq_one_letter_code
_entity_poly.pdbx_strand_id
1 'polypeptide(L)'
;MTTAFSDAQAAQLALIVDAVVEKRLQASADARKAADDAAAAAAAAAAAATPAPPPPPPNPVTATPAQLLAAATGVPAPSAQPLTALPSANPLAGKPAYVRFPSVSQAVLLEIMSHKLSFKDLIKLDVSYSRVSTETVLSLGEGGRINCDNKVTSKHFATPAVMLNCLSVYFDVLTYHIGSSMGFEAAFTVSHAWHITQRRILQFAATYKWNSIISFLEEYYYKRIAEMLDGQFSGWWNTDSNLESFWLAGNLLTGSSGSTLLSSRAPGARSVPSGNSSASSSTRKDESKPKSEQICYAFLAGACASPCRHGRKHEKPST
;
A
#
# COMPACT_ATOMS: atom_id res chain seq x y z
N MET A 1 4.01 -12.99 -50.37
CA MET A 1 2.60 -13.41 -50.28
C MET A 1 2.15 -13.31 -48.81
N THR A 2 2.02 -12.09 -48.30
CA THR A 2 1.72 -11.83 -46.89
C THR A 2 1.30 -10.37 -46.77
N THR A 3 0.00 -10.08 -46.86
CA THR A 3 -0.71 -8.88 -46.33
C THR A 3 -2.15 -8.83 -46.87
N ALA A 4 -2.89 -9.92 -46.71
CA ALA A 4 -4.35 -9.89 -46.78
C ALA A 4 -4.90 -10.32 -45.42
N PHE A 5 -4.41 -9.67 -44.36
CA PHE A 5 -5.14 -9.65 -43.10
C PHE A 5 -6.32 -8.72 -43.35
N SER A 6 -7.41 -9.35 -43.77
CA SER A 6 -8.60 -8.74 -44.38
C SER A 6 -9.12 -7.55 -43.57
N ASP A 7 -9.38 -6.42 -44.24
CA ASP A 7 -10.04 -5.23 -43.66
C ASP A 7 -11.33 -5.58 -42.90
N ALA A 8 -11.98 -6.69 -43.26
CA ALA A 8 -13.14 -7.21 -42.54
C ALA A 8 -12.84 -7.58 -41.07
N GLN A 9 -11.64 -8.07 -40.77
CA GLN A 9 -11.25 -8.45 -39.41
C GLN A 9 -10.94 -7.22 -38.54
N ALA A 10 -10.42 -6.14 -39.14
CA ALA A 10 -10.25 -4.86 -38.48
C ALA A 10 -11.59 -4.20 -38.14
N ALA A 11 -12.54 -4.22 -39.08
CA ALA A 11 -13.91 -3.72 -38.85
C ALA A 11 -14.64 -4.52 -37.76
N GLN A 12 -14.48 -5.84 -37.73
CA GLN A 12 -15.08 -6.68 -36.69
C GLN A 12 -14.49 -6.40 -35.30
N LEU A 13 -13.18 -6.16 -35.20
CA LEU A 13 -12.54 -5.78 -33.94
C LEU A 13 -13.01 -4.41 -33.44
N ALA A 14 -13.19 -3.43 -34.33
CA ALA A 14 -13.72 -2.12 -33.95
C ALA A 14 -15.13 -2.23 -33.33
N LEU A 15 -16.03 -3.01 -33.96
CA LEU A 15 -17.37 -3.24 -33.42
C LEU A 15 -17.37 -3.95 -32.05
N ILE A 16 -16.44 -4.89 -31.83
CA ILE A 16 -16.30 -5.57 -30.54
C ILE A 16 -15.80 -4.58 -29.47
N VAL A 17 -14.85 -3.72 -29.80
CA VAL A 17 -14.33 -2.71 -28.88
C VAL A 17 -15.43 -1.73 -28.50
N ASP A 18 -16.20 -1.21 -29.46
CA ASP A 18 -17.29 -0.28 -29.19
C ASP A 18 -18.38 -0.91 -28.31
N ALA A 19 -18.78 -2.16 -28.59
CA ALA A 19 -19.75 -2.89 -27.77
C ALA A 19 -19.24 -3.12 -26.34
N VAL A 20 -17.94 -3.36 -26.14
CA VAL A 20 -17.34 -3.51 -24.82
C VAL A 20 -17.28 -2.18 -24.07
N VAL A 21 -16.99 -1.09 -24.76
CA VAL A 21 -16.97 0.27 -24.19
C VAL A 21 -18.39 0.66 -23.76
N GLU A 22 -19.39 0.47 -24.61
CA GLU A 22 -20.78 0.79 -24.32
C GLU A 22 -21.32 -0.03 -23.13
N LYS A 23 -21.00 -1.34 -23.09
CA LYS A 23 -21.35 -2.19 -21.95
C LYS A 23 -20.68 -1.76 -20.64
N ARG A 24 -19.44 -1.26 -20.69
CA ARG A 24 -18.76 -0.71 -19.51
C ARG A 24 -19.38 0.61 -19.06
N LEU A 25 -19.76 1.48 -19.98
CA LEU A 25 -20.44 2.74 -19.67
C LEU A 25 -21.79 2.46 -18.99
N GLN A 26 -22.56 1.52 -19.52
CA GLN A 26 -23.83 1.11 -18.92
C GLN A 26 -23.64 0.55 -17.50
N ALA A 27 -22.68 -0.37 -17.30
CA ALA A 27 -22.39 -0.92 -15.97
C ALA A 27 -21.94 0.17 -14.97
N SER A 28 -21.21 1.19 -15.42
CA SER A 28 -20.81 2.31 -14.56
C SER A 28 -21.98 3.23 -14.19
N ALA A 29 -22.95 3.41 -15.09
CA ALA A 29 -24.15 4.19 -14.84
C ALA A 29 -25.07 3.47 -13.83
N ASP A 30 -25.23 2.15 -13.99
CA ASP A 30 -26.03 1.32 -13.08
C ASP A 30 -25.40 1.29 -11.67
N ALA A 31 -24.07 1.23 -11.58
CA ALA A 31 -23.35 1.29 -10.29
C ALA A 31 -23.50 2.65 -9.59
N ARG A 32 -23.48 3.77 -10.34
CA ARG A 32 -23.74 5.10 -9.77
C ARG A 32 -25.16 5.23 -9.25
N LYS A 33 -26.14 4.76 -10.02
CA LYS A 33 -27.56 4.76 -9.59
C LYS A 33 -27.75 3.95 -8.30
N ALA A 34 -27.13 2.76 -8.20
CA ALA A 34 -27.21 1.95 -7.00
C ALA A 34 -26.55 2.64 -5.77
N ALA A 35 -25.47 3.40 -5.97
CA ALA A 35 -24.83 4.16 -4.91
C ALA A 35 -25.70 5.34 -4.43
N ASP A 36 -26.35 6.05 -5.37
CA ASP A 36 -27.26 7.16 -5.05
C ASP A 36 -28.51 6.64 -4.30
N ASP A 37 -29.08 5.51 -4.71
CA ASP A 37 -30.20 4.86 -4.03
C ASP A 37 -29.82 4.42 -2.60
N ALA A 38 -28.61 3.90 -2.41
CA ALA A 38 -28.09 3.53 -1.09
C ALA A 38 -27.85 4.75 -0.19
N ALA A 39 -27.33 5.85 -0.74
CA ALA A 39 -27.13 7.10 -0.01
C ALA A 39 -28.47 7.73 0.42
N ALA A 40 -29.48 7.69 -0.44
CA ALA A 40 -30.84 8.15 -0.12
C ALA A 40 -31.48 7.31 1.00
N ALA A 41 -31.30 5.99 0.98
CA ALA A 41 -31.78 5.11 2.05
C ALA A 41 -31.08 5.38 3.40
N ALA A 42 -29.77 5.64 3.39
CA ALA A 42 -29.02 5.99 4.61
C ALA A 42 -29.47 7.34 5.20
N ALA A 43 -29.72 8.34 4.36
CA ALA A 43 -30.23 9.64 4.79
C ALA A 43 -31.63 9.54 5.42
N ALA A 44 -32.51 8.71 4.85
CA ALA A 44 -33.85 8.46 5.39
C ALA A 44 -33.78 7.75 6.76
N ALA A 45 -32.86 6.81 6.94
CA ALA A 45 -32.66 6.14 8.23
C ALA A 45 -32.12 7.08 9.32
N ALA A 46 -31.24 8.03 8.97
CA ALA A 46 -30.71 9.02 9.91
C ALA A 46 -31.78 10.01 10.39
N ALA A 47 -32.72 10.41 9.52
CA ALA A 47 -33.81 11.31 9.89
C ALA A 47 -34.81 10.69 10.89
N ALA A 48 -34.96 9.36 10.91
CA ALA A 48 -35.85 8.67 11.84
C ALA A 48 -35.29 8.53 13.27
N ALA A 49 -33.99 8.81 13.47
CA ALA A 49 -33.29 8.58 14.74
C ALA A 49 -32.97 9.89 15.49
N THR A 50 -33.85 10.89 15.48
CA THR A 50 -33.67 12.09 16.31
C THR A 50 -34.16 11.81 17.74
N PRO A 51 -33.29 11.64 18.75
CA PRO A 51 -33.72 11.52 20.14
C PRO A 51 -34.28 12.86 20.64
N ALA A 52 -35.32 12.78 21.46
CA ALA A 52 -35.93 13.94 22.11
C ALA A 52 -34.90 14.75 22.92
N PRO A 53 -35.00 16.09 22.94
CA PRO A 53 -34.04 16.95 23.64
C PRO A 53 -34.03 16.65 25.15
N PRO A 54 -32.84 16.51 25.77
CA PRO A 54 -32.74 16.31 27.21
C PRO A 54 -33.18 17.58 27.99
N PRO A 55 -33.75 17.42 29.19
CA PRO A 55 -34.19 18.54 30.02
C PRO A 55 -33.01 19.42 30.49
N PRO A 56 -33.25 20.73 30.73
CA PRO A 56 -32.20 21.68 31.10
C PRO A 56 -31.62 21.39 32.50
N PRO A 57 -30.30 21.56 32.69
CA PRO A 57 -29.65 21.37 33.99
C PRO A 57 -29.95 22.53 34.97
N PRO A 58 -30.06 22.25 36.28
CA PRO A 58 -30.22 23.28 37.31
C PRO A 58 -28.93 24.10 37.55
N ASN A 59 -29.11 25.38 37.83
CA ASN A 59 -28.08 26.41 37.98
C ASN A 59 -26.97 26.05 39.01
N PRO A 60 -25.69 26.37 38.74
CA PRO A 60 -24.60 26.18 39.70
C PRO A 60 -24.60 27.27 40.77
N VAL A 61 -24.65 26.84 42.03
CA VAL A 61 -24.47 27.68 43.22
C VAL A 61 -22.99 28.05 43.37
N THR A 62 -22.75 29.34 43.55
CA THR A 62 -21.45 29.96 43.81
C THR A 62 -20.85 29.42 45.11
N ALA A 63 -19.65 28.82 45.05
CA ALA A 63 -18.87 28.46 46.24
C ALA A 63 -17.48 29.09 46.19
N THR A 64 -17.21 29.87 47.23
CA THR A 64 -16.01 30.62 47.57
C THR A 64 -14.80 29.71 47.82
N PRO A 65 -13.56 30.07 47.43
CA PRO A 65 -12.38 29.30 47.79
C PRO A 65 -11.83 29.80 49.14
N ALA A 66 -11.84 28.93 50.15
CA ALA A 66 -11.06 29.11 51.37
C ALA A 66 -10.00 28.01 51.44
N GLN A 67 -8.75 28.45 51.55
CA GLN A 67 -7.56 27.65 51.79
C GLN A 67 -7.73 26.79 53.04
N LEU A 68 -7.28 25.52 52.99
CA LEU A 68 -6.78 24.85 54.18
C LEU A 68 -5.66 23.88 53.83
N LEU A 69 -4.66 23.98 54.68
CA LEU A 69 -3.32 23.45 54.63
C LEU A 69 -3.28 22.01 55.19
N ALA A 70 -2.24 21.29 54.78
CA ALA A 70 -1.45 20.34 55.58
C ALA A 70 -1.73 18.82 55.51
N ALA A 71 -0.64 18.16 55.06
CA ALA A 71 0.03 17.01 55.68
C ALA A 71 -0.52 15.58 55.49
N ALA A 72 0.15 14.83 54.60
CA ALA A 72 0.31 13.38 54.71
C ALA A 72 1.70 12.95 54.20
N THR A 73 2.61 12.74 55.16
CA THR A 73 3.66 11.70 55.23
C THR A 73 4.18 11.06 53.93
N GLY A 74 5.40 11.46 53.53
CA GLY A 74 6.58 10.59 53.57
C GLY A 74 6.64 9.34 52.69
N VAL A 75 6.77 9.53 51.38
CA VAL A 75 7.53 8.61 50.50
C VAL A 75 8.43 9.49 49.63
N PRO A 76 9.76 9.26 49.55
CA PRO A 76 10.62 10.02 48.65
C PRO A 76 10.31 9.62 47.20
N ALA A 77 9.36 10.32 46.58
CA ALA A 77 9.18 10.30 45.14
C ALA A 77 10.44 10.90 44.48
N PRO A 78 10.96 10.33 43.38
CA PRO A 78 12.05 10.94 42.65
C PRO A 78 11.62 12.35 42.25
N SER A 79 12.41 13.33 42.67
CA SER A 79 12.19 14.75 42.49
C SER A 79 11.92 15.05 41.02
N ALA A 80 10.64 15.18 40.65
CA ALA A 80 10.22 15.71 39.37
C ALA A 80 10.65 17.18 39.35
N GLN A 81 11.86 17.42 38.82
CA GLN A 81 12.33 18.77 38.51
C GLN A 81 11.24 19.40 37.61
N PRO A 82 10.68 20.57 37.97
CA PRO A 82 9.82 21.30 37.06
C PRO A 82 10.67 21.60 35.82
N LEU A 83 10.34 20.96 34.71
CA LEU A 83 10.88 21.27 33.39
C LEU A 83 10.42 22.69 33.06
N THR A 84 11.21 23.67 33.50
CA THR A 84 11.15 25.03 32.99
C THR A 84 11.40 24.92 31.49
N ALA A 85 10.34 25.17 30.72
CA ALA A 85 10.38 25.19 29.27
C ALA A 85 11.40 26.24 28.82
N LEU A 86 12.64 25.79 28.59
CA LEU A 86 13.63 26.59 27.89
C LEU A 86 13.01 26.99 26.54
N PRO A 87 13.04 28.27 26.16
CA PRO A 87 12.59 28.68 24.84
C PRO A 87 13.32 27.84 23.81
N SER A 88 12.56 27.08 23.02
CA SER A 88 13.09 26.16 22.01
C SER A 88 14.12 26.92 21.17
N ALA A 89 15.40 26.57 21.34
CA ALA A 89 16.53 27.18 20.64
C ALA A 89 16.56 26.84 19.14
N ASN A 90 15.49 26.25 18.60
CA ASN A 90 15.40 25.97 17.18
C ASN A 90 15.15 27.27 16.40
N PRO A 91 16.14 27.80 15.65
CA PRO A 91 16.01 29.07 14.92
C PRO A 91 15.01 28.98 13.76
N LEU A 92 14.44 27.81 13.50
CA LEU A 92 13.42 27.55 12.49
C LEU A 92 12.02 27.39 13.11
N ALA A 93 11.86 27.45 14.43
CA ALA A 93 10.55 27.44 15.08
C ALA A 93 9.73 28.67 14.62
N GLY A 94 8.46 28.46 14.26
CA GLY A 94 7.56 29.51 13.79
C GLY A 94 7.82 30.06 12.37
N LYS A 95 8.92 29.65 11.70
CA LYS A 95 9.15 30.03 10.30
C LYS A 95 8.22 29.24 9.37
N PRO A 96 7.75 29.84 8.26
CA PRO A 96 6.84 29.19 7.32
C PRO A 96 7.51 28.03 6.58
N ALA A 97 6.69 27.10 6.06
CA ALA A 97 7.14 25.84 5.43
C ALA A 97 8.20 26.04 4.34
N TYR A 98 8.05 27.06 3.48
CA TYR A 98 8.98 27.31 2.38
C TYR A 98 10.41 27.66 2.83
N VAL A 99 10.59 28.18 4.05
CA VAL A 99 11.92 28.44 4.61
C VAL A 99 12.58 27.16 5.12
N ARG A 100 11.78 26.18 5.56
CA ARG A 100 12.26 24.88 6.03
C ARG A 100 12.57 23.91 4.88
N PHE A 101 11.81 23.99 3.79
CA PHE A 101 11.92 23.11 2.63
C PHE A 101 12.25 23.90 1.36
N PRO A 102 13.45 24.52 1.27
CA PRO A 102 13.81 25.36 0.12
C PRO A 102 13.97 24.57 -1.18
N SER A 103 14.17 23.25 -1.11
CA SER A 103 14.29 22.37 -2.28
C SER A 103 12.94 22.00 -2.90
N VAL A 104 11.83 22.26 -2.23
CA VAL A 104 10.49 21.89 -2.70
C VAL A 104 9.79 23.13 -3.25
N SER A 105 9.21 23.02 -4.45
CA SER A 105 8.41 24.09 -5.03
C SER A 105 7.26 24.50 -4.11
N GLN A 106 7.03 25.81 -3.97
CA GLN A 106 5.97 26.35 -3.12
C GLN A 106 4.58 25.84 -3.52
N ALA A 107 4.34 25.61 -4.81
CA ALA A 107 3.07 25.05 -5.29
C ALA A 107 2.84 23.62 -4.75
N VAL A 108 3.88 22.78 -4.78
CA VAL A 108 3.83 21.40 -4.28
C VAL A 108 3.64 21.39 -2.76
N LEU A 109 4.27 22.32 -2.03
CA LEU A 109 4.05 22.45 -0.58
C LEU A 109 2.57 22.74 -0.25
N LEU A 110 1.92 23.64 -1.00
CA LEU A 110 0.50 23.94 -0.81
C LEU A 110 -0.40 22.75 -1.17
N GLU A 111 -0.05 21.98 -2.20
CA GLU A 111 -0.76 20.74 -2.56
C GLU A 111 -0.65 19.67 -1.45
N ILE A 112 0.52 19.54 -0.81
CA ILE A 112 0.70 18.64 0.34
C ILE A 112 -0.12 19.11 1.52
N MET A 113 -0.05 20.40 1.86
CA MET A 113 -0.79 20.98 2.98
C MET A 113 -2.31 20.87 2.79
N SER A 114 -2.78 20.87 1.54
CA SER A 114 -4.21 20.67 1.20
C SER A 114 -4.59 19.21 0.98
N HIS A 115 -3.66 18.27 1.17
CA HIS A 115 -3.83 16.83 0.89
C HIS A 115 -4.32 16.52 -0.54
N LYS A 116 -3.96 17.35 -1.52
CA LYS A 116 -4.38 17.20 -2.94
C LYS A 116 -3.27 16.71 -3.87
N LEU A 117 -2.09 16.44 -3.32
CA LEU A 117 -0.95 15.97 -4.12
C LEU A 117 -1.26 14.60 -4.75
N SER A 118 -1.08 14.48 -6.07
CA SER A 118 -1.20 13.18 -6.75
C SER A 118 0.02 12.29 -6.45
N PHE A 119 -0.18 10.98 -6.43
CA PHE A 119 0.91 10.02 -6.26
C PHE A 119 2.03 10.19 -7.31
N LYS A 120 1.66 10.57 -8.55
CA LYS A 120 2.63 10.80 -9.63
C LYS A 120 3.49 12.04 -9.39
N ASP A 121 2.92 13.04 -8.72
CA ASP A 121 3.60 14.29 -8.41
C ASP A 121 4.56 14.18 -7.22
N LEU A 122 4.53 13.07 -6.47
CA LEU A 122 5.52 12.80 -5.42
C LEU A 122 6.96 12.84 -5.94
N ILE A 123 7.20 12.51 -7.21
CA ILE A 123 8.55 12.57 -7.80
C ILE A 123 9.14 13.99 -7.80
N LYS A 124 8.28 15.02 -7.82
CA LYS A 124 8.70 16.44 -7.75
C LYS A 124 9.34 16.80 -6.41
N LEU A 125 9.21 15.94 -5.40
CA LEU A 125 9.83 16.11 -4.07
C LEU A 125 11.29 15.64 -4.04
N ASP A 126 11.72 14.83 -5.01
CA ASP A 126 13.13 14.45 -5.10
C ASP A 126 13.96 15.63 -5.60
N VAL A 127 15.01 15.96 -4.84
CA VAL A 127 16.00 16.98 -5.20
C VAL A 127 16.68 16.62 -6.51
N SER A 128 16.85 15.31 -6.77
CA SER A 128 17.48 14.81 -8.00
C SER A 128 16.60 15.05 -9.21
N TYR A 129 15.28 14.91 -9.06
CA TYR A 129 14.31 15.16 -10.14
C TYR A 129 14.32 16.63 -10.59
N SER A 130 14.44 17.59 -9.66
CA SER A 130 14.56 19.01 -10.02
C SER A 130 15.82 19.33 -10.84
N ARG A 131 16.87 18.51 -10.75
CA ARG A 131 18.12 18.71 -11.50
C ARG A 131 18.09 18.05 -12.88
N VAL A 132 17.37 16.94 -13.00
CA VAL A 132 17.15 16.27 -14.27
C VAL A 132 15.97 16.94 -14.95
N SER A 133 16.26 18.05 -15.63
CA SER A 133 15.36 18.70 -16.59
C SER A 133 14.56 17.65 -17.35
N THR A 134 13.25 17.86 -17.48
CA THR A 134 12.29 17.05 -18.24
C THR A 134 12.68 16.97 -19.71
N GLU A 135 13.76 16.25 -20.04
CA GLU A 135 13.94 15.71 -21.36
C GLU A 135 12.94 14.57 -21.48
N THR A 136 11.74 14.92 -21.96
CA THR A 136 10.77 13.95 -22.47
C THR A 136 11.42 13.19 -23.62
N VAL A 137 12.11 12.09 -23.29
CA VAL A 137 12.63 11.15 -24.27
C VAL A 137 11.43 10.39 -24.85
N LEU A 138 10.85 10.96 -25.91
CA LEU A 138 9.90 10.26 -26.77
C LEU A 138 10.65 9.13 -27.47
N SER A 139 10.52 7.91 -26.95
CA SER A 139 11.12 6.73 -27.55
C SER A 139 10.19 6.24 -28.66
N LEU A 140 10.60 6.42 -29.92
CA LEU A 140 9.90 5.88 -31.08
C LEU A 140 10.23 4.38 -31.19
N GLY A 141 9.24 3.51 -30.98
CA GLY A 141 9.43 2.07 -31.08
C GLY A 141 9.73 1.62 -32.51
N GLU A 142 10.55 0.58 -32.66
CA GLU A 142 10.78 -0.12 -33.92
C GLU A 142 9.43 -0.58 -34.50
N GLY A 143 9.01 0.03 -35.61
CA GLY A 143 7.70 -0.18 -36.22
C GLY A 143 6.78 1.05 -36.26
N GLY A 144 7.26 2.24 -35.87
CA GLY A 144 6.52 3.51 -36.03
C GLY A 144 5.29 3.66 -35.13
N ARG A 145 5.12 2.75 -34.16
CA ARG A 145 4.06 2.84 -33.15
C ARG A 145 4.57 3.61 -31.93
N ILE A 146 3.93 4.73 -31.63
CA ILE A 146 4.11 5.46 -30.38
C ILE A 146 3.43 4.62 -29.29
N ASN A 147 4.22 3.87 -28.52
CA ASN A 147 3.68 3.04 -27.45
C ASN A 147 3.57 3.89 -26.17
N CYS A 148 2.38 4.44 -25.93
CA CYS A 148 2.03 5.14 -24.68
C CYS A 148 1.74 4.11 -23.58
N ASP A 149 2.76 3.35 -23.19
CA ASP A 149 2.66 2.41 -22.08
C ASP A 149 2.51 3.24 -20.79
N ASN A 150 1.49 2.94 -19.96
CA ASN A 150 1.25 3.59 -18.66
C ASN A 150 2.32 3.23 -17.61
N LYS A 151 3.51 2.84 -18.08
CA LYS A 151 4.81 2.74 -17.37
C LYS A 151 5.30 4.07 -16.82
N VAL A 152 4.54 5.15 -16.95
CA VAL A 152 4.93 6.49 -16.52
C VAL A 152 5.28 6.48 -15.03
N THR A 153 4.42 5.91 -14.16
CA THR A 153 4.68 5.84 -12.71
C THR A 153 5.88 4.97 -12.35
N SER A 154 6.02 3.78 -12.96
CA SER A 154 7.18 2.90 -12.72
C SER A 154 8.49 3.46 -13.28
N LYS A 155 8.44 4.29 -14.33
CA LYS A 155 9.61 5.01 -14.87
C LYS A 155 10.06 6.10 -13.91
N HIS A 156 9.14 6.80 -13.26
CA HIS A 156 9.47 7.86 -12.31
C HIS A 156 10.10 7.30 -11.04
N PHE A 157 9.61 6.17 -10.53
CA PHE A 157 10.16 5.52 -9.35
C PHE A 157 10.99 4.31 -9.72
N ALA A 158 12.13 4.52 -10.38
CA ALA A 158 12.99 3.43 -10.86
C ALA A 158 13.57 2.57 -9.72
N THR A 159 13.87 3.20 -8.58
CA THR A 159 14.55 2.56 -7.44
C THR A 159 13.73 2.78 -6.16
N PRO A 160 13.66 1.80 -5.24
CA PRO A 160 12.99 1.97 -3.95
C PRO A 160 13.51 3.15 -3.14
N ALA A 161 14.81 3.46 -3.24
CA ALA A 161 15.41 4.61 -2.57
C ALA A 161 14.79 5.95 -3.00
N VAL A 162 14.52 6.14 -4.29
CA VAL A 162 13.92 7.38 -4.81
C VAL A 162 12.50 7.56 -4.25
N MET A 163 11.70 6.49 -4.28
CA MET A 163 10.35 6.51 -3.70
C MET A 163 10.37 6.83 -2.21
N LEU A 164 11.23 6.15 -1.44
CA LEU A 164 11.34 6.36 0.00
C LEU A 164 11.80 7.78 0.33
N ASN A 165 12.72 8.36 -0.44
CA ASN A 165 13.12 9.76 -0.27
C ASN A 165 11.96 10.72 -0.54
N CYS A 166 11.21 10.53 -1.63
CA CYS A 166 10.05 11.37 -1.96
C CYS A 166 8.99 11.33 -0.85
N LEU A 167 8.66 10.12 -0.39
CA LEU A 167 7.71 9.93 0.70
C LEU A 167 8.24 10.49 2.01
N SER A 168 9.55 10.39 2.31
CA SER A 168 10.13 10.98 3.53
C SER A 168 9.89 12.49 3.56
N VAL A 169 10.23 13.18 2.47
CA VAL A 169 9.99 14.64 2.34
C VAL A 169 8.51 14.97 2.44
N TYR A 170 7.65 14.17 1.82
CA TYR A 170 6.19 14.32 1.93
C TYR A 170 5.73 14.25 3.40
N PHE A 171 6.16 13.23 4.14
CA PHE A 171 5.80 13.04 5.54
C PHE A 171 6.42 14.07 6.48
N ASP A 172 7.60 14.58 6.18
CA ASP A 172 8.23 15.66 6.96
C ASP A 172 7.42 16.97 6.82
N VAL A 173 7.02 17.32 5.60
CA VAL A 173 6.17 18.48 5.33
C VAL A 173 4.80 18.31 6.00
N LEU A 174 4.20 17.12 5.87
CA LEU A 174 2.92 16.77 6.45
C LEU A 174 2.95 16.84 7.99
N THR A 175 3.95 16.23 8.62
CA THR A 175 4.15 16.23 10.08
C THR A 175 4.34 17.65 10.60
N TYR A 176 5.12 18.48 9.89
CA TYR A 176 5.28 19.89 10.23
C TYR A 176 3.95 20.65 10.16
N HIS A 177 3.18 20.47 9.08
CA HIS A 177 1.90 21.15 8.92
C HIS A 177 0.90 20.74 10.00
N ILE A 178 0.72 19.43 10.22
CA ILE A 178 -0.20 18.90 11.23
C ILE A 178 0.23 19.31 12.64
N GLY A 179 1.54 19.33 12.92
CA GLY A 179 2.05 19.79 14.21
C GLY A 179 1.71 21.25 14.50
N SER A 180 1.65 22.08 13.44
CA SER A 180 1.25 23.49 13.56
C SER A 180 -0.26 23.71 13.64
N SER A 181 -1.07 22.86 13.01
CA SER A 181 -2.53 23.06 12.90
C SER A 181 -3.33 22.25 13.92
N MET A 182 -2.96 20.99 14.15
CA MET A 182 -3.71 20.02 14.96
C MET A 182 -2.97 19.61 16.24
N GLY A 183 -1.73 20.04 16.42
CA GLY A 183 -0.93 19.80 17.62
C GLY A 183 -0.02 18.58 17.54
N PHE A 184 0.70 18.35 18.65
CA PHE A 184 1.80 17.39 18.71
C PHE A 184 1.36 15.93 18.51
N GLU A 185 0.25 15.50 19.10
CA GLU A 185 -0.21 14.10 19.06
C GLU A 185 -0.53 13.64 17.63
N ALA A 186 -1.19 14.48 16.83
CA ALA A 186 -1.50 14.17 15.44
C ALA A 186 -0.21 14.10 14.58
N ALA A 187 0.72 15.04 14.80
CA ALA A 187 2.01 15.03 14.14
C ALA A 187 2.83 13.78 14.49
N PHE A 188 2.87 13.41 15.78
CA PHE A 188 3.54 12.22 16.25
C PHE A 188 2.94 10.95 15.63
N THR A 189 1.61 10.86 15.55
CA THR A 189 0.91 9.73 14.92
C THR A 189 1.33 9.55 13.46
N VAL A 190 1.37 10.64 12.68
CA VAL A 190 1.78 10.61 11.28
C VAL A 190 3.26 10.25 11.12
N SER A 191 4.13 10.87 11.92
CA SER A 191 5.56 10.57 11.91
C SER A 191 5.84 9.11 12.25
N HIS A 192 5.16 8.57 13.28
CA HIS A 192 5.33 7.18 13.66
C HIS A 192 4.80 6.21 12.59
N ALA A 193 3.63 6.53 12.01
CA ALA A 193 3.04 5.75 10.93
C ALA A 193 3.92 5.72 9.67
N TRP A 194 4.63 6.81 9.37
CA TRP A 194 5.62 6.84 8.30
C TRP A 194 6.73 5.80 8.52
N HIS A 195 7.32 5.75 9.72
CA HIS A 195 8.37 4.77 10.03
C HIS A 195 7.90 3.30 9.93
N ILE A 196 6.63 3.03 10.22
CA ILE A 196 6.04 1.69 10.03
C ILE A 196 5.91 1.39 8.53
N THR A 197 5.34 2.32 7.77
CA THR A 197 5.16 2.19 6.31
C THR A 197 6.52 2.03 5.60
N GLN A 198 7.52 2.82 5.98
CA GLN A 198 8.88 2.75 5.45
C GLN A 198 9.50 1.35 5.64
N ARG A 199 9.43 0.78 6.85
CA ARG A 199 9.91 -0.58 7.12
C ARG A 199 9.18 -1.62 6.28
N ARG A 200 7.87 -1.46 6.11
CA ARG A 200 7.04 -2.35 5.28
C ARG A 200 7.44 -2.31 3.81
N ILE A 201 7.65 -1.11 3.25
CA ILE A 201 8.12 -0.94 1.86
C ILE A 201 9.46 -1.64 1.65
N LEU A 202 10.40 -1.50 2.60
CA LEU A 202 11.70 -2.18 2.53
C LEU A 202 11.56 -3.70 2.59
N GLN A 203 10.66 -4.22 3.43
CA GLN A 203 10.33 -5.66 3.44
C GLN A 203 9.77 -6.11 2.09
N PHE A 204 8.83 -5.34 1.52
CA PHE A 204 8.26 -5.68 0.22
C PHE A 204 9.31 -5.66 -0.89
N ALA A 205 10.21 -4.69 -0.89
CA ALA A 205 11.29 -4.61 -1.88
C ALA A 205 12.20 -5.85 -1.87
N ALA A 206 12.29 -6.56 -0.75
CA ALA A 206 13.04 -7.82 -0.64
C ALA A 206 12.28 -9.06 -1.14
N THR A 207 10.94 -9.02 -1.20
CA THR A 207 10.09 -10.20 -1.44
C THR A 207 9.34 -10.14 -2.77
N TYR A 208 8.91 -8.95 -3.20
CA TYR A 208 8.00 -8.76 -4.32
C TYR A 208 8.63 -7.97 -5.45
N LYS A 209 8.08 -8.12 -6.66
CA LYS A 209 8.48 -7.34 -7.81
C LYS A 209 8.15 -5.86 -7.60
N TRP A 210 9.09 -5.00 -7.93
CA TRP A 210 8.98 -3.55 -7.70
C TRP A 210 7.73 -2.92 -8.32
N ASN A 211 7.37 -3.30 -9.55
CA ASN A 211 6.17 -2.76 -10.21
C ASN A 211 4.87 -3.05 -9.42
N SER A 212 4.75 -4.23 -8.82
CA SER A 212 3.59 -4.60 -7.99
C SER A 212 3.54 -3.77 -6.70
N ILE A 213 4.70 -3.45 -6.14
CA ILE A 213 4.82 -2.59 -4.95
C ILE A 213 4.40 -1.16 -5.28
N ILE A 214 4.77 -0.64 -6.46
CA ILE A 214 4.34 0.68 -6.91
C ILE A 214 2.81 0.74 -7.04
N SER A 215 2.18 -0.25 -7.69
CA SER A 215 0.71 -0.29 -7.82
C SER A 215 0.02 -0.41 -6.46
N PHE A 216 0.57 -1.21 -5.53
CA PHE A 216 0.09 -1.28 -4.16
C PHE A 216 0.19 0.09 -3.46
N LEU A 217 1.34 0.76 -3.57
CA LEU A 217 1.57 2.04 -2.91
C LEU A 217 0.72 3.17 -3.47
N GLU A 218 0.44 3.16 -4.76
CA GLU A 218 -0.44 4.14 -5.41
C GLU A 218 -1.86 4.06 -4.83
N GLU A 219 -2.46 2.86 -4.80
CA GLU A 219 -3.80 2.64 -4.24
C GLU A 219 -3.83 2.89 -2.72
N TYR A 220 -2.79 2.43 -2.00
CA TYR A 220 -2.64 2.69 -0.57
C TYR A 220 -2.61 4.20 -0.30
N TYR A 221 -1.80 4.97 -1.05
CA TYR A 221 -1.68 6.41 -0.90
C TYR A 221 -3.01 7.14 -1.09
N TYR A 222 -3.75 6.85 -2.16
CA TYR A 222 -5.04 7.50 -2.41
C TYR A 222 -6.06 7.22 -1.32
N LYS A 223 -6.09 5.97 -0.81
CA LYS A 223 -6.95 5.63 0.33
C LYS A 223 -6.59 6.45 1.57
N ARG A 224 -5.31 6.63 1.87
CA ARG A 224 -4.88 7.43 3.03
C ARG A 224 -5.09 8.92 2.87
N ILE A 225 -5.00 9.45 1.65
CA ILE A 225 -5.41 10.84 1.38
C ILE A 225 -6.88 11.05 1.69
N ALA A 226 -7.76 10.15 1.27
CA ALA A 226 -9.18 10.27 1.54
C ALA A 226 -9.46 10.33 3.07
N GLU A 227 -8.81 9.47 3.85
CA GLU A 227 -8.94 9.49 5.32
C GLU A 227 -8.36 10.76 5.95
N MET A 228 -7.27 11.31 5.42
CA MET A 228 -6.71 12.59 5.90
C MET A 228 -7.63 13.77 5.62
N LEU A 229 -8.37 13.77 4.51
CA LEU A 229 -9.38 14.79 4.23
C LEU A 229 -10.52 14.76 5.27
N ASP A 230 -10.80 13.59 5.84
CA ASP A 230 -11.74 13.41 6.97
C ASP A 230 -11.10 13.71 8.34
N GLY A 231 -9.82 14.12 8.37
CA GLY A 231 -9.07 14.38 9.60
C GLY A 231 -8.62 13.13 10.35
N GLN A 232 -8.71 11.94 9.74
CA GLN A 232 -8.29 10.67 10.32
C GLN A 232 -6.87 10.31 9.87
N PHE A 233 -5.91 10.35 10.78
CA PHE A 233 -4.50 10.04 10.49
C PHE A 233 -4.08 8.62 10.91
N SER A 234 -4.93 7.93 11.68
CA SER A 234 -4.66 6.59 12.19
C SER A 234 -4.51 5.55 11.09
N GLY A 235 -5.11 5.76 9.92
CA GLY A 235 -5.07 4.82 8.82
C GLY A 235 -3.66 4.57 8.26
N TRP A 236 -2.75 5.54 8.35
CA TRP A 236 -1.36 5.37 7.95
C TRP A 236 -0.62 4.31 8.76
N TRP A 237 -1.10 4.02 9.98
CA TRP A 237 -0.57 2.97 10.83
C TRP A 237 -0.96 1.57 10.34
N ASN A 238 -2.14 1.45 9.73
CA ASN A 238 -2.77 0.17 9.50
C ASN A 238 -2.38 -0.42 8.15
N THR A 239 -1.83 -1.63 8.17
CA THR A 239 -1.55 -2.39 6.96
C THR A 239 -2.84 -2.87 6.34
N ASP A 240 -3.07 -2.53 5.07
CA ASP A 240 -4.25 -2.98 4.35
C ASP A 240 -4.02 -4.38 3.76
N SER A 241 -4.37 -5.41 4.54
CA SER A 241 -4.20 -6.80 4.13
C SER A 241 -4.95 -7.15 2.84
N ASN A 242 -6.06 -6.46 2.54
CA ASN A 242 -6.81 -6.69 1.31
C ASN A 242 -6.03 -6.17 0.11
N LEU A 243 -5.51 -4.94 0.17
CA LEU A 243 -4.64 -4.40 -0.89
C LEU A 243 -3.35 -5.22 -1.04
N GLU A 244 -2.74 -5.66 0.07
CA GLU A 244 -1.55 -6.50 0.03
C GLU A 244 -1.85 -7.81 -0.71
N SER A 245 -2.94 -8.49 -0.38
CA SER A 245 -3.34 -9.72 -1.06
C SER A 245 -3.65 -9.51 -2.54
N PHE A 246 -4.26 -8.38 -2.91
CA PHE A 246 -4.66 -8.11 -4.29
C PHE A 246 -3.45 -7.83 -5.19
N TRP A 247 -2.53 -6.97 -4.74
CA TRP A 247 -1.41 -6.51 -5.58
C TRP A 247 -0.15 -7.39 -5.46
N LEU A 248 0.09 -7.97 -4.29
CA LEU A 248 1.33 -8.69 -4.00
C LEU A 248 1.20 -10.21 -4.20
N ALA A 249 -0.02 -10.78 -4.12
CA ALA A 249 -0.20 -12.21 -4.32
C ALA A 249 0.23 -12.64 -5.74
N GLY A 250 1.10 -13.65 -5.81
CA GLY A 250 1.62 -14.18 -7.07
C GLY A 250 2.77 -13.37 -7.71
N ASN A 251 3.14 -12.23 -7.14
CA ASN A 251 4.19 -11.35 -7.67
C ASN A 251 5.52 -11.45 -6.90
N LEU A 252 5.84 -12.65 -6.42
CA LEU A 252 7.12 -12.92 -5.75
C LEU A 252 8.31 -12.73 -6.69
N LEU A 253 9.44 -12.29 -6.15
CA LEU A 253 10.71 -12.25 -6.87
C LEU A 253 11.14 -13.69 -7.22
N THR A 254 11.50 -13.92 -8.49
CA THR A 254 11.98 -15.21 -9.00
C THR A 254 13.29 -15.57 -8.31
N GLY A 255 13.22 -16.26 -7.17
CA GLY A 255 14.38 -16.52 -6.30
C GLY A 255 14.08 -16.41 -4.81
N SER A 256 12.99 -15.73 -4.42
CA SER A 256 12.45 -15.72 -3.07
C SER A 256 11.61 -16.99 -2.76
N SER A 257 11.90 -18.10 -3.45
CA SER A 257 11.28 -19.41 -3.21
C SER A 257 12.03 -20.13 -2.08
N GLY A 258 12.17 -19.45 -0.94
CA GLY A 258 12.64 -20.03 0.30
C GLY A 258 11.49 -20.14 1.27
N SER A 259 10.84 -21.32 1.30
CA SER A 259 9.96 -21.77 2.40
C SER A 259 8.51 -21.29 2.37
N THR A 260 7.60 -22.28 2.22
CA THR A 260 6.27 -22.42 2.87
C THR A 260 5.41 -21.13 2.97
N LEU A 261 4.28 -21.03 2.27
CA LEU A 261 3.03 -21.68 2.69
C LEU A 261 1.98 -21.68 1.56
N LEU A 262 1.26 -22.81 1.48
CA LEU A 262 -0.17 -22.95 1.15
C LEU A 262 -0.66 -22.24 -0.13
N SER A 263 -0.41 -22.89 -1.26
CA SER A 263 -1.36 -22.87 -2.37
C SER A 263 -2.63 -23.63 -1.94
N SER A 264 -3.57 -22.88 -1.34
CA SER A 264 -4.95 -23.35 -1.11
C SER A 264 -5.64 -23.47 -2.45
N ARG A 265 -5.54 -24.68 -3.01
CA ARG A 265 -6.22 -25.09 -4.23
C ARG A 265 -7.72 -25.25 -3.93
N ALA A 266 -8.54 -24.43 -4.58
CA ALA A 266 -10.00 -24.61 -4.59
C ALA A 266 -10.37 -25.99 -5.18
N PRO A 267 -11.38 -26.70 -4.61
CA PRO A 267 -11.85 -27.96 -5.17
C PRO A 267 -12.95 -27.69 -6.20
N GLY A 268 -12.75 -28.12 -7.45
CA GLY A 268 -13.86 -28.17 -8.42
C GLY A 268 -13.52 -27.78 -9.85
N ALA A 269 -12.62 -28.51 -10.50
CA ALA A 269 -12.64 -28.61 -11.96
C ALA A 269 -12.10 -29.98 -12.37
N ARG A 270 -13.03 -30.81 -12.84
CA ARG A 270 -12.79 -32.15 -13.37
C ARG A 270 -12.28 -31.97 -14.80
N SER A 271 -10.97 -32.00 -15.02
CA SER A 271 -10.38 -32.02 -16.37
C SER A 271 -9.80 -33.39 -16.70
N VAL A 272 -10.27 -33.89 -17.84
CA VAL A 272 -9.98 -35.13 -18.53
C VAL A 272 -8.50 -35.16 -18.99
N PRO A 273 -7.80 -36.30 -19.00
CA PRO A 273 -6.44 -36.37 -19.49
C PRO A 273 -6.44 -36.51 -21.02
N SER A 274 -5.70 -35.65 -21.71
CA SER A 274 -5.27 -35.96 -23.08
C SER A 274 -3.90 -35.35 -23.36
N GLY A 275 -2.93 -36.25 -23.53
CA GLY A 275 -2.02 -36.23 -24.68
C GLY A 275 -0.95 -35.13 -24.78
N ASN A 276 0.28 -35.57 -24.51
CA ASN A 276 1.49 -35.34 -25.31
C ASN A 276 2.19 -33.97 -25.37
N SER A 277 3.46 -34.02 -24.91
CA SER A 277 4.69 -33.42 -25.49
C SER A 277 4.81 -31.89 -25.45
N SER A 278 5.90 -31.23 -25.06
CA SER A 278 7.34 -31.52 -25.18
C SER A 278 8.09 -30.69 -24.12
N ALA A 279 8.95 -31.29 -23.30
CA ALA A 279 10.41 -31.24 -23.44
C ALA A 279 11.00 -29.84 -23.71
N SER A 280 11.66 -29.27 -22.69
CA SER A 280 12.81 -28.39 -22.87
C SER A 280 13.83 -28.72 -21.79
N SER A 281 14.97 -29.19 -22.28
CA SER A 281 16.09 -29.77 -21.59
C SER A 281 17.03 -28.71 -21.00
N SER A 282 17.41 -28.87 -19.74
CA SER A 282 18.71 -28.41 -19.25
C SER A 282 19.36 -29.55 -18.49
N THR A 283 20.24 -30.25 -19.19
CA THR A 283 21.04 -31.37 -18.71
C THR A 283 22.11 -30.87 -17.74
N ARG A 284 21.85 -30.97 -16.44
CA ARG A 284 22.91 -31.24 -15.46
C ARG A 284 22.86 -32.73 -15.16
N LYS A 285 23.92 -33.41 -15.57
CA LYS A 285 24.11 -34.86 -15.47
C LYS A 285 24.50 -35.17 -14.01
N ASP A 286 23.55 -35.02 -13.11
CA ASP A 286 23.67 -35.53 -11.75
C ASP A 286 23.06 -36.93 -11.73
N GLU A 287 23.90 -37.92 -11.42
CA GLU A 287 23.58 -39.34 -11.35
C GLU A 287 22.64 -39.59 -10.18
N SER A 288 21.39 -39.17 -10.36
CA SER A 288 20.36 -39.22 -9.35
C SER A 288 19.86 -40.65 -9.24
N LYS A 289 20.14 -41.27 -8.08
CA LYS A 289 19.69 -42.61 -7.72
C LYS A 289 18.20 -42.79 -8.06
N PRO A 290 17.81 -43.97 -8.60
CA PRO A 290 16.43 -44.23 -8.99
C PRO A 290 15.49 -43.97 -7.80
N LYS A 291 14.27 -43.46 -8.07
CA LYS A 291 13.31 -43.04 -7.03
C LYS A 291 12.98 -44.16 -6.03
N SER A 292 13.12 -45.41 -6.45
CA SER A 292 12.98 -46.61 -5.63
C SER A 292 14.05 -46.76 -4.54
N GLU A 293 15.16 -46.05 -4.63
CA GLU A 293 16.22 -46.03 -3.62
C GLU A 293 16.17 -44.79 -2.72
N GLN A 294 15.35 -43.79 -3.06
CA GLN A 294 15.24 -42.57 -2.25
C GLN A 294 14.34 -42.83 -1.04
N ILE A 295 14.75 -42.32 0.11
CA ILE A 295 13.98 -42.40 1.37
C ILE A 295 12.80 -41.42 1.30
N CYS A 296 11.64 -41.83 1.81
CA CYS A 296 10.47 -40.97 1.94
C CYS A 296 10.56 -40.10 3.20
N TYR A 297 10.83 -38.81 3.04
CA TYR A 297 10.86 -37.86 4.17
C TYR A 297 9.49 -37.69 4.86
N ALA A 298 8.39 -37.84 4.12
CA ALA A 298 7.05 -37.80 4.69
C ALA A 298 6.77 -39.00 5.60
N PHE A 299 7.41 -40.15 5.36
CA PHE A 299 7.36 -41.30 6.27
C PHE A 299 8.15 -41.04 7.56
N LEU A 300 9.33 -40.41 7.46
CA LEU A 300 10.09 -40.00 8.64
C LEU A 300 9.30 -39.01 9.52
N ALA A 301 8.44 -38.20 8.90
CA ALA A 301 7.51 -37.30 9.59
C ALA A 301 6.19 -37.96 10.06
N GLY A 302 5.99 -39.27 9.84
CA GLY A 302 4.78 -39.99 10.22
C GLY A 302 3.53 -39.70 9.37
N ALA A 303 3.68 -38.95 8.27
CA ALA A 303 2.57 -38.48 7.43
C ALA A 303 2.28 -39.38 6.20
N CYS A 304 3.03 -40.48 6.02
CA CYS A 304 2.93 -41.35 4.84
C CYS A 304 2.67 -42.82 5.24
N ALA A 305 1.57 -43.40 4.75
CA ALA A 305 1.24 -44.82 4.95
C ALA A 305 2.09 -45.74 4.05
N SER A 306 2.46 -46.93 4.54
CA SER A 306 3.23 -47.93 3.78
C SER A 306 2.27 -48.83 2.97
N PRO A 307 2.47 -49.03 1.64
CA PRO A 307 3.61 -48.58 0.81
C PRO A 307 3.51 -47.14 0.29
N CYS A 308 4.66 -46.49 0.06
CA CYS A 308 4.73 -45.11 -0.43
C CYS A 308 4.04 -44.92 -1.78
N ARG A 309 3.10 -43.98 -1.88
CA ARG A 309 2.43 -43.62 -3.15
C ARG A 309 3.40 -43.17 -4.26
N HIS A 310 4.59 -42.69 -3.89
CA HIS A 310 5.63 -42.24 -4.82
C HIS A 310 6.73 -43.27 -5.09
N GLY A 311 6.55 -44.51 -4.60
CA GLY A 311 7.51 -45.61 -4.80
C GLY A 311 8.85 -45.42 -4.08
N ARG A 312 8.90 -44.60 -3.03
CA ARG A 312 10.10 -44.36 -2.19
C ARG A 312 10.17 -45.34 -1.01
N LYS A 313 11.37 -45.60 -0.50
CA LYS A 313 11.56 -46.51 0.65
C LYS A 313 11.12 -45.85 1.97
N HIS A 314 10.38 -46.62 2.77
CA HIS A 314 9.99 -46.29 4.14
C HIS A 314 10.95 -46.97 5.12
N GLU A 315 12.21 -46.54 5.10
CA GLU A 315 13.27 -47.10 5.95
C GLU A 315 13.84 -45.97 6.83
N LYS A 316 14.04 -46.24 8.12
CA LYS A 316 14.72 -45.31 9.01
C LYS A 316 16.22 -45.40 8.69
N PRO A 317 16.93 -44.28 8.45
CA PRO A 317 18.37 -44.33 8.22
C PRO A 317 19.03 -44.97 9.43
N SER A 318 19.78 -46.05 9.21
CA SER A 318 20.61 -46.67 10.24
C SER A 318 21.70 -45.67 10.61
N THR A 319 21.61 -45.12 11.83
CA THR A 319 22.67 -44.33 12.46
C THR A 319 23.85 -45.20 12.85
#